data_AF-A0A017HHX7-F1
#
_entry.id   AF-A0A017HHX7-F1
#
_cell.length_a   1.000
_cell.length_b   1.000
_cell.length_c   1.000
_cell.angle_alpha   90.00
_cell.angle_beta   90.00
_cell.angle_gamma   90.00
#
_symmetry.space_group_name_H-M   'P 1'
#
loop_
_entity.id
_entity.type
_entity.pdbx_description
1 polymer ?
#
loop_
_entity_poly.entity_id
_entity_poly.type
_entity_poly.pdbx_seq_one_letter_code
_entity_poly.pdbx_strand_id
1 'polypeptide(L)'
;MRARRLDEPRGGAAGGPATVTFLEDLVHPDTGQPLLYPPPATRGSAAFVPEPEARRVDALPGGSGDGAWMMAALDPSPAAEREKHANPYLCMVRPGSLRRLAAVPDEWNLRVTGVTGARLVAEGAREAVEARLAEETGRSRAGLEAARRALADTERERAAVVRTAEEAQARLEAGERRLVAVEAEIERSRADMDDRRRRLASFMRERGQRLLALDLIDEDQLRALGADEAPPDDRPGASLTDALGGDFGRVAGFVQAFARRRDMLYGQAQLRDVLACLRTHDLVVLAGDPGAGKSSLVRHLAAAIGASLRRRPGQAQLDWPRGSSRLLQPHRGSLPFDPLSRGAARGRARTRRAFPPLPRRDEPRPR
;
A
#
# COMPACT_ATOMS: atom_id res chain seq x y z
N MET A 1 -9.45 -29.13 67.57
CA MET A 1 -10.80 -28.54 67.53
C MET A 1 -10.88 -27.60 66.34
N ARG A 2 -11.98 -27.63 65.59
CA ARG A 2 -12.21 -26.72 64.46
C ARG A 2 -13.30 -25.73 64.85
N ALA A 3 -13.08 -24.45 64.58
CA ALA A 3 -14.15 -23.46 64.72
C ALA A 3 -15.10 -23.58 63.52
N ARG A 4 -16.40 -23.68 63.79
CA ARG A 4 -17.44 -23.57 62.79
C ARG A 4 -18.36 -22.42 63.13
N ARG A 5 -18.60 -21.57 62.14
CA ARG A 5 -19.46 -20.40 62.27
C ARG A 5 -20.87 -20.78 61.85
N LEU A 6 -21.87 -20.50 62.71
CA LEU A 6 -23.27 -20.66 62.36
C LEU A 6 -23.96 -19.30 62.46
N ASP A 7 -24.38 -18.78 61.31
CA ASP A 7 -25.22 -17.59 61.26
C ASP A 7 -26.67 -18.01 61.56
N GLU A 8 -27.12 -17.83 62.81
CA GLU A 8 -28.54 -17.99 63.13
C GLU A 8 -29.31 -16.68 62.88
N PRO A 9 -30.37 -16.69 62.06
CA PRO A 9 -31.28 -15.56 61.96
C PRO A 9 -32.21 -15.56 63.18
N ARG A 10 -32.03 -14.64 64.13
CA ARG A 10 -33.07 -14.37 65.14
C ARG A 10 -34.16 -13.48 64.55
N GLY A 11 -35.37 -14.02 64.51
CA GLY A 11 -36.58 -13.23 64.42
C GLY A 11 -36.74 -12.37 65.68
N GLY A 12 -36.88 -11.06 65.49
CA GLY A 12 -37.44 -10.14 66.48
C GLY A 12 -36.44 -9.27 67.24
N ALA A 13 -36.46 -7.98 66.87
CA ALA A 13 -36.03 -6.79 67.64
C ALA A 13 -34.51 -6.50 67.81
N ALA A 14 -34.06 -5.57 66.97
CA ALA A 14 -33.04 -4.53 67.22
C ALA A 14 -31.69 -4.98 67.85
N GLY A 15 -30.88 -5.67 67.06
CA GLY A 15 -29.45 -5.87 67.24
C GLY A 15 -28.91 -6.56 65.98
N GLY A 16 -27.71 -6.22 65.50
CA GLY A 16 -27.11 -6.86 64.31
C GLY A 16 -27.04 -8.40 64.44
N PRO A 17 -26.76 -9.16 63.37
CA PRO A 17 -26.71 -10.62 63.43
C PRO A 17 -25.75 -11.04 64.55
N ALA A 18 -26.27 -11.60 65.63
CA ALA A 18 -25.48 -12.13 66.71
C ALA A 18 -24.88 -13.44 66.19
N THR A 19 -23.67 -13.35 65.62
CA THR A 19 -22.99 -14.54 65.11
C THR A 19 -22.65 -15.45 66.27
N VAL A 20 -23.24 -16.64 66.28
CA VAL A 20 -22.92 -17.65 67.27
C VAL A 20 -21.78 -18.52 66.72
N THR A 21 -20.71 -18.63 67.50
CA THR A 21 -19.54 -19.42 67.11
C THR A 21 -19.45 -20.67 67.97
N PHE A 22 -19.29 -21.83 67.34
CA PHE A 22 -19.11 -23.10 68.02
C PHE A 22 -17.74 -23.70 67.69
N LEU A 23 -17.12 -24.33 68.68
CA LEU A 23 -16.00 -25.24 68.43
C LEU A 23 -16.57 -26.64 68.23
N GLU A 24 -16.33 -27.23 67.07
CA GLU A 24 -16.70 -28.61 66.73
C GLU A 24 -15.46 -29.52 66.80
N ASP A 25 -15.71 -30.83 66.86
CA ASP A 25 -14.68 -31.87 66.95
C ASP A 25 -13.71 -31.63 68.12
N LEU A 26 -14.29 -31.58 69.33
CA LEU A 26 -13.57 -31.44 70.59
C LEU A 26 -12.73 -32.68 70.85
N VAL A 27 -11.41 -32.49 70.91
CA VAL A 27 -10.43 -33.55 71.17
C VAL A 27 -9.52 -33.08 72.30
N HIS A 28 -9.23 -33.98 73.25
CA HIS A 28 -8.28 -33.70 74.32
C HIS A 28 -6.85 -33.60 73.75
N PRO A 29 -6.09 -32.54 74.07
CA PRO A 29 -4.77 -32.28 73.45
C PRO A 29 -3.76 -33.39 73.75
N ASP A 30 -3.72 -33.92 74.97
CA ASP A 30 -2.68 -34.89 75.37
C ASP A 30 -3.03 -36.35 75.07
N THR A 31 -4.33 -36.69 74.94
CA THR A 31 -4.78 -38.08 74.78
C THR A 31 -5.37 -38.36 73.41
N GLY A 32 -5.65 -37.33 72.61
CA GLY A 32 -6.29 -37.47 71.30
C GLY A 32 -7.71 -38.04 71.36
N GLN A 33 -8.29 -38.20 72.56
CA GLN A 33 -9.62 -38.76 72.71
C GLN A 33 -10.67 -37.69 72.40
N PRO A 34 -11.68 -38.01 71.56
CA PRO A 34 -12.80 -37.10 71.34
C PRO A 34 -13.64 -37.01 72.61
N LEU A 35 -14.17 -35.83 72.90
CA LEU A 35 -15.11 -35.66 74.01
C LEU A 35 -16.44 -36.32 73.62
N LEU A 36 -16.76 -37.49 74.17
CA LEU A 36 -18.01 -38.19 73.86
C LEU A 36 -19.13 -37.70 74.79
N TYR A 37 -20.21 -37.17 74.19
CA TYR A 37 -21.45 -36.93 74.92
C TYR A 37 -22.23 -38.24 75.10
N PRO A 38 -22.88 -38.49 76.26
CA PRO A 38 -23.78 -39.63 76.40
C PRO A 38 -25.03 -39.46 75.51
N PRO A 39 -25.56 -40.54 74.93
CA PRO A 39 -26.77 -40.49 74.10
C PRO A 39 -27.99 -40.04 74.93
N PRO A 40 -28.95 -39.28 74.36
CA PRO A 40 -29.28 -39.14 72.94
C PRO A 40 -28.80 -37.81 72.30
N ALA A 41 -27.60 -37.33 72.63
CA ALA A 41 -27.06 -36.12 72.01
C ALA A 41 -26.89 -36.31 70.48
N THR A 42 -27.73 -35.61 69.70
CA THR A 42 -27.86 -35.73 68.23
C THR A 42 -26.84 -34.88 67.47
N ARG A 43 -25.97 -34.16 68.18
CA ARG A 43 -24.95 -33.27 67.62
C ARG A 43 -23.59 -33.68 68.14
N GLY A 44 -22.57 -33.59 67.27
CA GLY A 44 -21.18 -33.85 67.64
C GLY A 44 -20.73 -33.01 68.82
N SER A 45 -19.62 -33.39 69.45
CA SER A 45 -19.08 -32.68 70.60
C SER A 45 -18.78 -31.22 70.23
N ALA A 46 -19.63 -30.31 70.69
CA ALA A 46 -19.52 -28.89 70.42
C ALA A 46 -19.45 -28.09 71.72
N ALA A 47 -18.65 -27.02 71.72
CA ALA A 47 -18.57 -26.04 72.79
C ALA A 47 -18.94 -24.65 72.29
N PHE A 48 -19.75 -23.94 73.07
CA PHE A 48 -20.14 -22.56 72.77
C PHE A 48 -18.98 -21.59 73.03
N VAL A 49 -18.72 -20.68 72.09
CA VAL A 49 -17.72 -19.62 72.25
C VAL A 49 -18.43 -18.32 72.64
N PRO A 50 -18.15 -17.75 73.82
CA PRO A 50 -18.69 -16.44 74.20
C PRO A 50 -18.32 -15.34 73.21
N GLU A 51 -19.22 -14.41 72.97
CA GLU A 51 -19.02 -13.26 72.07
C GLU A 51 -17.70 -12.48 72.26
N PRO A 52 -17.22 -12.18 73.49
CA PRO A 52 -15.93 -11.49 73.66
C PRO A 52 -14.75 -12.33 73.16
N GLU A 53 -14.83 -13.65 73.21
CA GLU A 53 -13.80 -14.56 72.69
C GLU A 53 -13.90 -14.74 71.17
N ALA A 54 -15.13 -14.82 70.64
CA ALA A 54 -15.37 -14.87 69.19
C ALA A 54 -14.80 -13.63 68.49
N ARG A 55 -15.03 -12.42 69.06
CA ARG A 55 -14.48 -11.16 68.52
C ARG A 55 -12.95 -11.11 68.57
N ARG A 56 -12.33 -11.66 69.62
CA ARG A 56 -10.87 -11.75 69.74
C ARG A 56 -10.27 -12.62 68.65
N VAL A 57 -10.92 -13.72 68.31
CA VAL A 57 -10.49 -14.62 67.24
C VAL A 57 -10.69 -14.00 65.85
N ASP A 58 -11.79 -13.29 65.64
CA ASP A 58 -12.05 -12.58 64.38
C ASP A 58 -11.03 -11.45 64.11
N ALA A 59 -10.49 -10.85 65.17
CA ALA A 59 -9.45 -9.82 65.06
C ALA A 59 -8.05 -10.37 64.71
N LEU A 60 -7.84 -11.69 64.73
CA LEU A 60 -6.57 -12.30 64.33
C LEU A 60 -6.47 -12.42 62.80
N PRO A 61 -5.29 -12.22 62.19
CA PRO A 61 -5.12 -12.28 60.74
C PRO A 61 -5.48 -13.66 60.18
N GLY A 62 -6.59 -13.75 59.43
CA GLY A 62 -7.17 -15.01 58.92
C GLY A 62 -8.53 -15.39 59.52
N GLY A 63 -9.04 -14.63 60.51
CA GLY A 63 -10.39 -14.76 61.07
C GLY A 63 -10.74 -16.11 61.70
N SER A 64 -12.00 -16.26 62.15
CA SER A 64 -12.63 -17.54 62.54
C SER A 64 -13.05 -18.38 61.32
N GLY A 65 -12.32 -18.29 60.19
CA GLY A 65 -12.66 -19.01 58.96
C GLY A 65 -12.76 -20.52 59.20
N ASP A 66 -13.77 -21.15 58.59
CA ASP A 66 -14.02 -22.59 58.66
C ASP A 66 -12.70 -23.36 58.44
N GLY A 67 -12.31 -24.16 59.43
CA GLY A 67 -11.10 -25.00 59.37
C GLY A 67 -9.88 -24.50 60.16
N ALA A 68 -9.95 -23.35 60.84
CA ALA A 68 -8.88 -22.91 61.74
C ALA A 68 -8.80 -23.80 63.01
N TRP A 69 -7.60 -24.29 63.33
CA TRP A 69 -7.34 -25.07 64.54
C TRP A 69 -7.27 -24.17 65.78
N MET A 70 -8.08 -24.49 66.78
CA MET A 70 -8.18 -23.74 68.03
C MET A 70 -7.90 -24.64 69.23
N MET A 71 -7.36 -24.03 70.30
CA MET A 71 -7.26 -24.64 71.61
C MET A 71 -7.95 -23.74 72.65
N ALA A 72 -8.74 -24.34 73.52
CA ALA A 72 -9.47 -23.66 74.56
C ALA A 72 -9.58 -24.54 75.80
N ALA A 73 -9.66 -23.92 76.98
CA ALA A 73 -10.14 -24.58 78.18
C ALA A 73 -11.67 -24.56 78.17
N LEU A 74 -12.29 -25.66 78.56
CA LEU A 74 -13.75 -25.80 78.59
C LEU A 74 -14.24 -25.80 80.03
N ASP A 75 -15.31 -25.06 80.28
CA ASP A 75 -16.08 -25.08 81.52
C ASP A 75 -17.50 -25.61 81.24
N PRO A 76 -18.16 -26.27 82.21
CA PRO A 76 -19.56 -26.65 82.04
C PRO A 76 -20.45 -25.42 81.92
N SER A 77 -21.31 -25.37 80.91
CA SER A 77 -22.26 -24.27 80.66
C SER A 77 -23.19 -24.07 81.87
N PRO A 78 -23.75 -22.86 82.10
CA PRO A 78 -24.63 -22.59 83.25
C PRO A 78 -25.80 -23.58 83.39
N ALA A 79 -26.22 -23.90 84.62
CA ALA A 79 -27.26 -24.90 84.89
C ALA A 79 -28.57 -24.64 84.11
N ALA A 80 -28.99 -23.38 84.01
CA ALA A 80 -30.19 -22.99 83.26
C ALA A 80 -30.11 -23.35 81.75
N GLU A 81 -28.94 -23.22 81.13
CA GLU A 81 -28.74 -23.59 79.71
C GLU A 81 -28.61 -25.11 79.55
N ARG A 82 -28.02 -25.81 80.52
CA ARG A 82 -27.95 -27.28 80.53
C ARG A 82 -29.34 -27.92 80.64
N GLU A 83 -30.21 -27.36 81.47
CA GLU A 83 -31.60 -27.79 81.62
C GLU A 83 -32.42 -27.50 80.36
N LYS A 84 -32.32 -26.27 79.82
CA LYS A 84 -32.99 -25.86 78.58
C LYS A 84 -32.63 -26.71 77.37
N HIS A 85 -31.39 -27.15 77.27
CA HIS A 85 -30.91 -28.01 76.19
C HIS A 85 -30.94 -29.50 76.51
N ALA A 86 -31.48 -29.89 77.69
CA ALA A 86 -31.51 -31.26 78.18
C ALA A 86 -30.15 -31.99 78.09
N ASN A 87 -29.05 -31.26 78.28
CA ASN A 87 -27.69 -31.78 78.18
C ASN A 87 -26.88 -31.40 79.43
N PRO A 88 -26.69 -32.32 80.39
CA PRO A 88 -25.94 -32.05 81.62
C PRO A 88 -24.44 -31.83 81.39
N TYR A 89 -23.94 -32.11 80.20
CA TYR A 89 -22.51 -32.00 79.86
C TYR A 89 -22.19 -30.83 78.91
N LEU A 90 -23.18 -30.00 78.56
CA LEU A 90 -22.97 -28.87 77.65
C LEU A 90 -21.77 -28.02 78.10
N CYS A 91 -20.82 -27.81 77.20
CA CYS A 91 -19.58 -27.07 77.48
C CYS A 91 -19.58 -25.68 76.86
N MET A 92 -18.91 -24.76 77.54
CA MET A 92 -18.63 -23.41 77.09
C MET A 92 -17.12 -23.17 77.17
N VAL A 93 -16.58 -22.40 76.22
CA VAL A 93 -15.18 -21.98 76.25
C VAL A 93 -14.97 -21.02 77.41
N ARG A 94 -13.98 -21.31 78.27
CA ARG A 94 -13.56 -20.42 79.35
C ARG A 94 -13.05 -19.09 78.75
N PRO A 95 -13.59 -17.93 79.18
CA PRO A 95 -13.10 -16.63 78.73
C PRO A 95 -11.58 -16.48 78.95
N GLY A 96 -10.87 -15.96 77.96
CA GLY A 96 -9.42 -15.75 77.94
C GLY A 96 -8.58 -17.00 77.64
N SER A 97 -9.18 -18.17 77.44
CA SER A 97 -8.45 -19.42 77.18
C SER A 97 -8.31 -19.79 75.70
N LEU A 98 -9.01 -19.10 74.82
CA LEU A 98 -9.07 -19.41 73.40
C LEU A 98 -7.81 -18.90 72.70
N ARG A 99 -7.03 -19.83 72.13
CA ARG A 99 -5.83 -19.52 71.34
C ARG A 99 -5.86 -20.25 70.01
N ARG A 100 -5.41 -19.55 68.96
CA ARG A 100 -5.25 -20.12 67.62
C ARG A 100 -3.95 -20.89 67.53
N LEU A 101 -4.00 -22.06 66.89
CA LEU A 101 -2.82 -22.85 66.55
C LEU A 101 -2.46 -22.59 65.09
N ALA A 102 -1.21 -22.17 64.84
CA ALA A 102 -0.67 -21.99 63.49
C ALA A 102 -0.32 -23.33 62.82
N ALA A 103 0.06 -24.32 63.64
CA ALA A 103 0.31 -25.70 63.27
C ALA A 103 -0.10 -26.60 64.44
N VAL A 104 -0.44 -27.85 64.16
CA VAL A 104 -0.64 -28.86 65.19
C VAL A 104 0.74 -29.21 65.77
N PRO A 105 0.97 -29.13 67.10
CA PRO A 105 2.27 -29.44 67.68
C PRO A 105 2.70 -30.89 67.38
N ASP A 106 3.95 -31.08 66.93
CA ASP A 106 4.50 -32.41 66.63
C ASP A 106 4.50 -33.36 67.84
N GLU A 107 4.52 -32.78 69.05
CA GLU A 107 4.46 -33.47 70.35
C GLU A 107 3.14 -34.22 70.58
N TRP A 108 2.06 -33.83 69.89
CA TRP A 108 0.74 -34.44 70.07
C TRP A 108 0.61 -35.84 69.49
N ASN A 109 1.64 -36.29 68.76
CA ASN A 109 1.83 -37.67 68.34
C ASN A 109 0.51 -38.31 67.91
N LEU A 110 -0.26 -37.57 67.08
CA LEU A 110 -1.60 -37.93 66.60
C LEU A 110 -1.45 -39.16 65.72
N ARG A 111 -1.32 -40.32 66.35
CA ARG A 111 -1.50 -41.59 65.70
C ARG A 111 -2.94 -41.57 65.26
N VAL A 112 -3.15 -41.52 63.95
CA VAL A 112 -4.46 -41.70 63.32
C VAL A 112 -4.86 -43.15 63.57
N THR A 113 -5.21 -43.48 64.81
CA THR A 113 -5.62 -44.81 65.25
C THR A 113 -7.14 -44.81 65.27
N GLY A 114 -7.71 -45.43 64.23
CA GLY A 114 -9.15 -45.64 64.11
C GLY A 114 -9.68 -45.32 62.71
N VAL A 115 -10.76 -46.01 62.36
CA VAL A 115 -11.46 -45.91 61.07
C VAL A 115 -11.85 -44.46 60.72
N THR A 116 -12.17 -43.66 61.74
CA THR A 116 -12.63 -42.27 61.60
C THR A 116 -11.51 -41.31 61.14
N GLY A 117 -10.28 -41.49 61.64
CA GLY A 117 -9.16 -40.64 61.24
C GLY A 117 -8.64 -40.96 59.84
N ALA A 118 -8.61 -42.24 59.47
CA ALA A 118 -8.30 -42.67 58.10
C ALA A 118 -9.33 -42.15 57.08
N ARG A 119 -10.61 -42.09 57.48
CA ARG A 119 -11.68 -41.52 56.66
C ARG A 119 -11.51 -40.03 56.40
N LEU A 120 -11.16 -39.25 57.43
CA LEU A 120 -10.92 -37.81 57.28
C LEU A 120 -9.71 -37.51 56.37
N VAL A 121 -8.63 -38.31 56.49
CA VAL A 121 -7.46 -38.19 55.59
C VAL A 121 -7.84 -38.58 54.15
N ALA A 122 -8.64 -39.62 53.97
CA ALA A 122 -9.11 -40.05 52.65
C ALA A 122 -10.07 -39.04 52.00
N GLU A 123 -10.97 -38.42 52.78
CA GLU A 123 -11.87 -37.35 52.32
C GLU A 123 -11.05 -36.11 51.92
N GLY A 124 -10.11 -35.64 52.75
CA GLY A 124 -9.24 -34.51 52.40
C GLY A 124 -8.33 -34.79 51.20
N ALA A 125 -7.81 -36.01 51.06
CA ALA A 125 -7.04 -36.41 49.88
C ALA A 125 -7.92 -36.45 48.61
N ARG A 126 -9.16 -36.92 48.70
CA ARG A 126 -10.12 -36.88 47.59
C ARG A 126 -10.45 -35.46 47.18
N GLU A 127 -10.78 -34.58 48.13
CA GLU A 127 -11.04 -33.17 47.85
C GLU A 127 -9.84 -32.48 47.17
N ALA A 128 -8.62 -32.75 47.62
CA ALA A 128 -7.42 -32.21 47.01
C ALA A 128 -7.19 -32.72 45.57
N VAL A 129 -7.46 -34.01 45.32
CA VAL A 129 -7.37 -34.60 43.98
C VAL A 129 -8.46 -34.04 43.06
N GLU A 130 -9.69 -33.92 43.54
CA GLU A 130 -10.82 -33.35 42.79
C GLU A 130 -10.58 -31.87 42.45
N ALA A 131 -10.07 -31.08 43.41
CA ALA A 131 -9.71 -29.69 43.17
C ALA A 131 -8.63 -29.56 42.10
N ARG A 132 -7.58 -30.40 42.16
CA ARG A 132 -6.52 -30.41 41.15
C ARG A 132 -7.03 -30.84 39.78
N LEU A 133 -7.89 -31.86 39.72
CA LEU A 133 -8.49 -32.34 38.47
C LEU A 133 -9.41 -31.26 37.86
N ALA A 134 -10.19 -30.55 38.68
CA ALA A 134 -11.01 -29.43 38.25
C ALA A 134 -10.16 -28.29 37.67
N GLU A 135 -9.00 -28.00 38.28
CA GLU A 135 -8.08 -27.01 37.76
C GLU A 135 -7.44 -27.43 36.42
N GLU A 136 -6.95 -28.67 36.32
CA GLU A 136 -6.33 -29.21 35.11
C GLU A 136 -7.34 -29.32 33.94
N THR A 137 -8.57 -29.73 34.23
CA THR A 137 -9.66 -29.76 33.24
C THR A 137 -10.08 -28.36 32.82
N GLY A 138 -10.12 -27.40 33.76
CA GLY A 138 -10.34 -25.98 33.49
C GLY A 138 -9.27 -25.40 32.56
N ARG A 139 -7.99 -25.64 32.86
CA ARG A 139 -6.84 -25.23 32.02
C ARG A 139 -6.92 -25.85 30.62
N SER A 140 -7.21 -27.15 30.54
CA SER A 140 -7.30 -27.86 29.26
C SER A 140 -8.47 -27.36 28.41
N ARG A 141 -9.63 -27.10 29.04
CA ARG A 141 -10.80 -26.56 28.35
C ARG A 141 -10.56 -25.14 27.84
N ALA A 142 -9.96 -24.28 28.66
CA ALA A 142 -9.58 -22.93 28.24
C ALA A 142 -8.59 -22.96 27.07
N GLY A 143 -7.61 -23.88 27.10
CA GLY A 143 -6.67 -24.11 26.00
C GLY A 143 -7.36 -24.55 24.71
N LEU A 144 -8.30 -25.49 24.79
CA LEU A 144 -9.08 -25.95 23.64
C LEU A 144 -9.97 -24.84 23.05
N GLU A 145 -10.60 -24.03 23.90
CA GLU A 145 -11.42 -22.91 23.45
C GLU A 145 -10.57 -21.82 22.78
N ALA A 146 -9.38 -21.53 23.31
CA ALA A 146 -8.43 -20.61 22.68
C ALA A 146 -7.94 -21.14 21.32
N ALA A 147 -7.57 -22.42 21.23
CA ALA A 147 -7.15 -23.03 19.98
C ALA A 147 -8.26 -23.04 18.92
N ARG A 148 -9.51 -23.30 19.31
CA ARG A 148 -10.67 -23.23 18.41
C ARG A 148 -10.91 -21.82 17.88
N ARG A 149 -10.77 -20.80 18.72
CA ARG A 149 -10.88 -19.40 18.29
C ARG A 149 -9.78 -19.04 17.29
N ALA A 150 -8.53 -19.40 17.60
CA ALA A 150 -7.41 -19.18 16.69
C ALA A 150 -7.62 -19.88 15.34
N LEU A 151 -8.11 -21.13 15.33
CA LEU A 151 -8.42 -21.84 14.09
C LEU A 151 -9.51 -21.10 13.28
N ALA A 152 -10.61 -20.71 13.92
CA ALA A 152 -11.69 -19.97 13.26
C ALA A 152 -11.20 -18.63 12.68
N ASP A 153 -10.30 -17.93 13.37
CA ASP A 153 -9.73 -16.68 12.87
C ASP A 153 -8.82 -16.93 11.66
N THR A 154 -7.96 -17.96 11.71
CA THR A 154 -7.12 -18.34 10.55
C THR A 154 -7.95 -18.80 9.35
N GLU A 155 -9.08 -19.48 9.56
CA GLU A 155 -10.00 -19.87 8.49
C GLU A 155 -10.67 -18.65 7.85
N ARG A 156 -11.06 -17.65 8.65
CA ARG A 156 -11.59 -16.38 8.12
C ARG A 156 -10.56 -15.61 7.32
N GLU A 157 -9.31 -15.56 7.80
CA GLU A 157 -8.21 -14.93 7.07
C GLU A 157 -7.94 -15.65 5.75
N ARG A 158 -7.88 -16.99 5.76
CA ARG A 158 -7.74 -17.79 4.53
C ARG A 158 -8.89 -17.55 3.56
N ALA A 159 -10.13 -17.55 4.04
CA ALA A 159 -11.30 -17.27 3.20
C ALA A 159 -11.25 -15.85 2.60
N ALA A 160 -10.77 -14.87 3.36
CA ALA A 160 -10.57 -13.52 2.84
C ALA A 160 -9.51 -13.47 1.73
N VAL A 161 -8.38 -14.15 1.92
CA VAL A 161 -7.31 -14.24 0.92
C VAL A 161 -7.76 -14.98 -0.34
N VAL A 162 -8.54 -16.05 -0.21
CA VAL A 162 -9.07 -16.78 -1.37
C VAL A 162 -10.00 -15.88 -2.19
N ARG A 163 -10.91 -15.13 -1.54
CA ARG A 163 -11.78 -14.19 -2.25
C ARG A 163 -11.00 -13.11 -2.99
N THR A 164 -9.97 -12.53 -2.38
CA THR A 164 -9.16 -11.51 -3.05
C THR A 164 -8.36 -12.09 -4.21
N ALA A 165 -7.91 -13.35 -4.11
CA ALA A 165 -7.26 -14.06 -5.21
C ALA A 165 -8.24 -14.33 -6.37
N GLU A 166 -9.46 -14.78 -6.08
CA GLU A 166 -10.51 -14.98 -7.08
C GLU A 166 -10.88 -13.67 -7.80
N GLU A 167 -11.03 -12.57 -7.05
CA GLU A 167 -11.27 -11.25 -7.63
C GLU A 167 -10.12 -10.78 -8.52
N ALA A 168 -8.88 -11.01 -8.10
CA ALA A 168 -7.70 -10.67 -8.89
C ALA A 168 -7.64 -11.49 -10.18
N GLN A 169 -7.94 -12.78 -10.11
CA GLN A 169 -7.96 -13.66 -11.28
C GLN A 169 -9.06 -13.27 -12.27
N ALA A 170 -10.26 -12.96 -11.79
CA ALA A 170 -11.34 -12.44 -12.63
C ALA A 170 -10.96 -11.12 -13.34
N ARG A 171 -10.20 -10.23 -12.68
CA ARG A 171 -9.69 -9.00 -13.30
C ARG A 171 -8.64 -9.28 -14.37
N LEU A 172 -7.76 -10.26 -14.16
CA LEU A 172 -6.76 -10.65 -15.15
C LEU A 172 -7.42 -11.23 -16.40
N GLU A 173 -8.36 -12.17 -16.25
CA GLU A 173 -9.09 -12.74 -17.38
C GLU A 173 -9.86 -11.66 -18.16
N ALA A 174 -10.50 -10.71 -17.45
CA ALA A 174 -11.16 -9.59 -18.09
C ALA A 174 -10.17 -8.66 -18.83
N GLY A 175 -8.96 -8.49 -18.29
CA GLY A 175 -7.88 -7.75 -18.92
C GLY A 175 -7.38 -8.42 -20.20
N GLU A 176 -7.12 -9.72 -20.16
CA GLU A 176 -6.69 -10.52 -21.33
C GLU A 176 -7.71 -10.46 -22.46
N ARG A 177 -9.01 -10.60 -22.14
CA ARG A 177 -10.08 -10.48 -23.14
C ARG A 177 -10.10 -9.09 -23.80
N ARG A 178 -9.79 -8.03 -23.05
CA ARG A 178 -9.69 -6.67 -23.61
C ARG A 178 -8.46 -6.51 -24.50
N LEU A 179 -7.33 -7.09 -24.13
CA LEU A 179 -6.11 -7.04 -24.95
C LEU A 179 -6.34 -7.72 -26.29
N VAL A 180 -6.88 -8.94 -26.28
CA VAL A 180 -7.23 -9.67 -27.52
C VAL A 180 -8.20 -8.88 -28.39
N ALA A 181 -9.20 -8.22 -27.79
CA ALA A 181 -10.15 -7.39 -28.53
C ALA A 181 -9.48 -6.17 -29.18
N VAL A 182 -8.58 -5.49 -28.45
CA VAL A 182 -7.83 -4.32 -28.95
C VAL A 182 -6.84 -4.72 -30.03
N GLU A 183 -6.13 -5.84 -29.88
CA GLU A 183 -5.23 -6.37 -30.90
C GLU A 183 -5.99 -6.68 -32.20
N ALA A 184 -7.16 -7.33 -32.10
CA ALA A 184 -8.01 -7.59 -33.25
C ALA A 184 -8.56 -6.30 -33.89
N GLU A 185 -8.78 -5.23 -33.13
CA GLU A 185 -9.16 -3.91 -33.67
C GLU A 185 -8.00 -3.23 -34.40
N ILE A 186 -6.80 -3.27 -33.82
CA ILE A 186 -5.59 -2.71 -34.44
C ILE A 186 -5.29 -3.41 -35.76
N GLU A 187 -5.36 -4.73 -35.82
CA GLU A 187 -5.12 -5.48 -37.06
C GLU A 187 -6.18 -5.18 -38.13
N ARG A 188 -7.46 -5.05 -37.73
CA ARG A 188 -8.51 -4.61 -38.67
C ARG A 188 -8.26 -3.19 -39.18
N SER A 189 -7.85 -2.27 -38.31
CA SER A 189 -7.54 -0.89 -38.68
C SER A 189 -6.33 -0.80 -39.61
N ARG A 190 -5.28 -1.59 -39.35
CA ARG A 190 -4.10 -1.70 -40.22
C ARG A 190 -4.49 -2.23 -41.60
N ALA A 191 -5.26 -3.31 -41.66
CA ALA A 191 -5.71 -3.88 -42.93
C ALA A 191 -6.54 -2.89 -43.75
N ASP A 192 -7.45 -2.14 -43.11
CA ASP A 192 -8.25 -1.09 -43.76
C ASP A 192 -7.37 0.08 -44.25
N MET A 193 -6.41 0.54 -43.43
CA MET A 193 -5.48 1.59 -43.83
C MET A 193 -4.59 1.16 -45.01
N ASP A 194 -4.13 -0.09 -45.04
CA ASP A 194 -3.36 -0.63 -46.15
C ASP A 194 -4.18 -0.78 -47.43
N ASP A 195 -5.45 -1.16 -47.32
CA ASP A 195 -6.35 -1.16 -48.47
C ASP A 195 -6.58 0.26 -49.01
N ARG A 196 -6.86 1.23 -48.13
CA ARG A 196 -7.00 2.65 -48.50
C ARG A 196 -5.73 3.19 -49.15
N ARG A 197 -4.56 2.87 -48.60
CA ARG A 197 -3.25 3.25 -49.17
C ARG A 197 -3.05 2.64 -50.56
N ARG A 198 -3.36 1.36 -50.75
CA ARG A 198 -3.27 0.69 -52.06
C ARG A 198 -4.21 1.31 -53.08
N ARG A 199 -5.45 1.58 -52.70
CA ARG A 199 -6.43 2.28 -53.56
C ARG A 199 -5.93 3.66 -53.97
N LEU A 200 -5.46 4.45 -53.00
CA LEU A 200 -4.90 5.78 -53.29
C LEU A 200 -3.69 5.70 -54.21
N ALA A 201 -2.75 4.77 -53.95
CA ALA A 201 -1.58 4.59 -54.78
C ALA A 201 -1.95 4.19 -56.22
N SER A 202 -2.94 3.30 -56.38
CA SER A 202 -3.44 2.90 -57.71
C SER A 202 -4.08 4.08 -58.45
N PHE A 203 -4.90 4.87 -57.75
CA PHE A 203 -5.55 6.05 -58.32
C PHE A 203 -4.53 7.11 -58.74
N MET A 204 -3.54 7.40 -57.89
CA MET A 204 -2.48 8.36 -58.20
C MET A 204 -1.63 7.90 -59.38
N ARG A 205 -1.31 6.60 -59.47
CA ARG A 205 -0.61 6.03 -60.63
C ARG A 205 -1.43 6.17 -61.91
N GLU A 206 -2.72 5.84 -61.88
CA GLU A 206 -3.60 5.97 -63.05
C GLU A 206 -3.68 7.42 -63.55
N ARG A 207 -3.88 8.37 -62.62
CA ARG A 207 -3.93 9.80 -62.97
C ARG A 207 -2.59 10.32 -63.44
N GLY A 208 -1.51 9.90 -62.80
CA GLY A 208 -0.16 10.28 -63.18
C GLY A 208 0.24 9.75 -64.56
N GLN A 209 -0.11 8.52 -64.91
CA GLN A 209 0.08 7.98 -66.26
C GLN A 209 -0.65 8.79 -67.33
N ARG A 210 -1.87 9.28 -67.03
CA ARG A 210 -2.59 10.17 -67.95
C ARG A 210 -1.89 11.52 -68.11
N LEU A 211 -1.32 12.08 -67.04
CA LEU A 211 -0.56 13.33 -67.11
C LEU A 211 0.74 13.16 -67.90
N LEU A 212 1.41 12.02 -67.76
CA LEU A 212 2.58 11.65 -68.57
C LEU A 212 2.21 11.53 -70.05
N ALA A 213 1.08 10.89 -70.37
CA ALA A 213 0.58 10.78 -71.75
C ALA A 213 0.23 12.14 -72.38
N LEU A 214 -0.07 13.15 -71.56
CA LEU A 214 -0.33 14.52 -71.98
C LEU A 214 0.94 15.40 -72.00
N ASP A 215 2.12 14.82 -71.72
CA ASP A 215 3.42 15.51 -71.64
C ASP A 215 3.42 16.67 -70.61
N LEU A 216 2.58 16.58 -69.58
CA LEU A 216 2.46 17.58 -68.52
C LEU A 216 3.42 17.34 -67.36
N ILE A 217 3.84 16.08 -67.16
CA ILE A 217 4.80 15.66 -66.15
C ILE A 217 5.79 14.65 -66.73
N ASP A 218 7.00 14.61 -66.20
CA ASP A 218 8.03 13.63 -66.59
C ASP A 218 7.90 12.33 -65.79
N GLU A 219 8.50 11.24 -66.29
CA GLU A 219 8.48 9.92 -65.63
C GLU A 219 9.16 9.93 -64.24
N ASP A 220 10.16 10.79 -64.05
CA ASP A 220 10.78 11.00 -62.75
C ASP A 220 9.84 11.71 -61.75
N GLN A 221 8.99 12.62 -62.23
CA GLN A 221 7.99 13.30 -61.40
C GLN A 221 6.84 12.35 -61.04
N LEU A 222 6.45 11.47 -61.96
CA LEU A 222 5.49 10.40 -61.69
C LEU A 222 6.03 9.40 -60.66
N ARG A 223 7.31 9.02 -60.74
CA ARG A 223 7.97 8.19 -59.74
C ARG A 223 8.03 8.86 -58.37
N ALA A 224 8.30 10.16 -58.31
CA ALA A 224 8.30 10.92 -57.05
C ALA A 224 6.92 11.04 -56.39
N LEU A 225 5.83 10.93 -57.15
CA LEU A 225 4.46 10.88 -56.63
C LEU A 225 4.06 9.48 -56.15
N GLY A 226 4.76 8.44 -56.60
CA GLY A 226 4.64 7.08 -56.09
C GLY A 226 5.30 6.98 -54.72
N ALA A 227 4.68 6.24 -53.80
CA ALA A 227 5.29 5.88 -52.52
C ALA A 227 6.34 4.75 -52.66
N ASP A 228 6.92 4.59 -53.85
CA ASP A 228 8.04 3.68 -54.05
C ASP A 228 9.30 4.46 -53.63
N GLU A 229 10.10 3.86 -52.74
CA GLU A 229 11.35 4.46 -52.29
C GLU A 229 12.18 4.87 -53.51
N ALA A 230 12.45 6.18 -53.63
CA ALA A 230 13.25 6.69 -54.71
C ALA A 230 14.59 5.93 -54.74
N PRO A 231 15.06 5.45 -55.90
CA PRO A 231 16.35 4.78 -55.98
C PRO A 231 17.45 5.71 -55.42
N PRO A 232 18.50 5.13 -54.79
CA PRO A 232 19.60 5.92 -54.25
C PRO A 232 20.16 6.85 -55.32
N ASP A 233 20.25 8.13 -54.96
CA ASP A 233 20.63 9.19 -55.88
C ASP A 233 22.16 9.21 -56.06
N ASP A 234 22.67 8.50 -57.08
CA ASP A 234 24.10 8.42 -57.41
C ASP A 234 24.65 9.70 -58.08
N ARG A 235 23.89 10.81 -58.10
CA ARG A 235 24.34 12.07 -58.72
C ARG A 235 25.49 12.69 -57.91
N PRO A 236 26.58 13.14 -58.57
CA PRO A 236 27.68 13.82 -57.88
C PRO A 236 27.22 15.18 -57.33
N GLY A 237 27.00 15.24 -56.02
CA GLY A 237 26.54 16.41 -55.29
C GLY A 237 26.30 16.08 -53.81
N ALA A 238 26.20 17.08 -52.94
CA ALA A 238 25.81 16.86 -51.55
C ALA A 238 24.28 16.89 -51.45
N SER A 239 23.67 15.82 -50.96
CA SER A 239 22.26 15.80 -50.57
C SER A 239 22.05 16.88 -49.50
N LEU A 240 21.12 17.80 -49.73
CA LEU A 240 20.79 18.88 -48.80
C LEU A 240 20.33 18.35 -47.44
N THR A 241 19.69 17.17 -47.44
CA THR A 241 19.21 16.50 -46.24
C THR A 241 20.38 15.92 -45.44
N ASP A 242 21.33 15.27 -46.12
CA ASP A 242 22.45 14.57 -45.47
C ASP A 242 23.59 15.52 -45.06
N ALA A 243 23.85 16.57 -45.84
CA ALA A 243 24.96 17.50 -45.59
C ALA A 243 24.59 18.70 -44.72
N LEU A 244 23.32 19.10 -44.67
CA LEU A 244 22.87 20.33 -43.98
C LEU A 244 21.71 20.11 -43.02
N GLY A 245 21.24 18.86 -42.83
CA GLY A 245 20.15 18.53 -41.89
C GLY A 245 18.84 19.26 -42.20
N GLY A 246 18.62 19.65 -43.45
CA GLY A 246 17.45 20.43 -43.87
C GLY A 246 17.46 21.92 -43.48
N ASP A 247 18.57 22.44 -42.91
CA ASP A 247 18.67 23.86 -42.56
C ASP A 247 19.01 24.72 -43.78
N PHE A 248 17.97 25.25 -44.42
CA PHE A 248 18.07 26.17 -45.57
C PHE A 248 18.90 27.43 -45.29
N GLY A 249 19.05 27.84 -44.02
CA GLY A 249 19.88 28.98 -43.64
C GLY A 249 21.38 28.75 -43.89
N ARG A 250 21.82 27.48 -43.90
CA ARG A 250 23.23 27.08 -44.10
C ARG A 250 23.58 26.82 -45.56
N VAL A 251 22.58 26.68 -46.43
CA VAL A 251 22.76 26.39 -47.87
C VAL A 251 23.54 27.51 -48.57
N ALA A 252 23.26 28.77 -48.26
CA ALA A 252 23.99 29.90 -48.84
C ALA A 252 25.48 29.89 -48.46
N GLY A 253 25.81 29.52 -47.20
CA GLY A 253 27.18 29.32 -46.73
C GLY A 253 27.89 28.19 -47.48
N PHE A 254 27.19 27.06 -47.63
CA PHE A 254 27.70 25.88 -48.34
C PHE A 254 27.98 26.17 -49.82
N VAL A 255 27.01 26.77 -50.53
CA VAL A 255 27.15 27.13 -51.95
C VAL A 255 28.28 28.17 -52.13
N GLN A 256 28.44 29.12 -51.21
CA GLN A 256 29.55 30.07 -51.26
C GLN A 256 30.91 29.38 -51.09
N ALA A 257 31.03 28.46 -50.14
CA ALA A 257 32.26 27.69 -49.94
C ALA A 257 32.59 26.82 -51.17
N PHE A 258 31.58 26.23 -51.80
CA PHE A 258 31.70 25.44 -53.02
C PHE A 258 32.11 26.30 -54.23
N ALA A 259 31.49 27.47 -54.41
CA ALA A 259 31.83 28.42 -55.47
C ALA A 259 33.26 28.96 -55.32
N ARG A 260 33.71 29.24 -54.09
CA ARG A 260 35.07 29.70 -53.81
C ARG A 260 36.14 28.68 -54.21
N ARG A 261 35.86 27.36 -54.05
CA ARG A 261 36.76 26.29 -54.52
C ARG A 261 36.92 26.24 -56.04
N ARG A 262 36.04 26.91 -56.79
CA ARG A 262 36.09 27.04 -58.25
C ARG A 262 36.44 28.46 -58.71
N ASP A 263 37.13 29.23 -57.87
CA ASP A 263 37.56 30.61 -58.12
C ASP A 263 36.42 31.60 -58.42
N MET A 264 35.22 31.33 -57.89
CA MET A 264 34.06 32.22 -58.02
C MET A 264 33.63 32.80 -56.68
N LEU A 265 33.49 34.13 -56.62
CA LEU A 265 33.09 34.85 -55.42
C LEU A 265 31.67 35.40 -55.59
N TYR A 266 30.73 34.82 -54.86
CA TYR A 266 29.36 35.31 -54.75
C TYR A 266 29.11 35.89 -53.35
N GLY A 267 28.34 36.97 -53.27
CA GLY A 267 27.91 37.53 -51.99
C GLY A 267 26.86 36.63 -51.32
N GLN A 268 26.90 36.53 -49.99
CA GLN A 268 25.89 35.79 -49.22
C GLN A 268 24.46 36.29 -49.49
N ALA A 269 24.27 37.60 -49.62
CA ALA A 269 22.97 38.19 -49.92
C ALA A 269 22.40 37.69 -51.26
N GLN A 270 23.22 37.70 -52.33
CA GLN A 270 22.81 37.26 -53.67
C GLN A 270 22.42 35.77 -53.70
N LEU A 271 23.17 34.91 -53.00
CA LEU A 271 22.84 33.48 -52.91
C LEU A 271 21.56 33.25 -52.11
N ARG A 272 21.36 33.99 -51.01
CA ARG A 272 20.14 33.89 -50.20
C ARG A 272 18.90 34.36 -50.95
N ASP A 273 19.00 35.40 -51.75
CA ASP A 273 17.88 35.90 -52.55
C ASP A 273 17.45 34.86 -53.60
N VAL A 274 18.41 34.27 -54.32
CA VAL A 274 18.12 33.21 -55.30
C VAL A 274 17.54 31.97 -54.63
N LEU A 275 18.08 31.55 -53.49
CA LEU A 275 17.55 30.41 -52.72
C LEU A 275 16.14 30.69 -52.16
N ALA A 276 15.87 31.92 -51.75
CA ALA A 276 14.53 32.33 -51.29
C ALA A 276 13.50 32.22 -52.42
N CYS A 277 13.86 32.63 -53.63
CA CYS A 277 12.99 32.51 -54.81
C CYS A 277 12.78 31.04 -55.25
N LEU A 278 13.80 30.19 -55.12
CA LEU A 278 13.64 28.75 -55.39
C LEU A 278 12.70 28.08 -54.37
N ARG A 279 12.71 28.54 -53.11
CA ARG A 279 11.83 28.00 -52.05
C ARG A 279 10.35 28.30 -52.31
N THR A 280 10.04 29.44 -52.92
CA THR A 280 8.64 29.79 -53.23
C THR A 280 8.11 29.08 -54.48
N HIS A 281 8.96 28.32 -55.19
CA HIS A 281 8.60 27.65 -56.45
C HIS A 281 8.08 28.64 -57.51
N ASP A 282 8.53 29.90 -57.45
CA ASP A 282 8.14 30.96 -58.37
C ASP A 282 9.05 31.01 -59.60
N LEU A 283 8.54 31.60 -60.69
CA LEU A 283 9.35 31.95 -61.85
C LEU A 283 10.34 33.08 -61.48
N VAL A 284 11.63 32.82 -61.63
CA VAL A 284 12.70 33.78 -61.29
C VAL A 284 13.32 34.37 -62.56
N VAL A 285 13.34 35.70 -62.66
CA VAL A 285 14.03 36.43 -63.72
C VAL A 285 15.28 37.11 -63.15
N LEU A 286 16.45 36.70 -63.61
CA LEU A 286 17.73 37.33 -63.24
C LEU A 286 18.08 38.42 -64.27
N ALA A 287 18.06 39.68 -63.85
CA ALA A 287 18.43 40.83 -64.67
C ALA A 287 19.84 41.34 -64.34
N GLY A 288 20.53 41.91 -65.34
CA GLY A 288 21.82 42.60 -65.16
C GLY A 288 22.57 42.71 -66.49
N ASP A 289 23.79 43.23 -66.46
CA ASP A 289 24.57 43.42 -67.68
C ASP A 289 24.99 42.09 -68.36
N PRO A 290 25.13 42.06 -69.70
CA PRO A 290 25.75 40.93 -70.39
C PRO A 290 27.13 40.63 -69.80
N GLY A 291 27.42 39.37 -69.50
CA GLY A 291 28.69 38.97 -68.87
C GLY A 291 28.72 39.04 -67.33
N ALA A 292 27.70 39.57 -66.66
CA ALA A 292 27.62 39.63 -65.19
C ALA A 292 27.48 38.26 -64.47
N GLY A 293 27.69 37.14 -65.16
CA GLY A 293 27.74 35.82 -64.54
C GLY A 293 26.40 35.18 -64.18
N LYS A 294 25.24 35.71 -64.60
CA LYS A 294 23.89 35.16 -64.30
C LYS A 294 23.74 33.67 -64.59
N SER A 295 24.07 33.24 -65.80
CA SER A 295 24.01 31.82 -66.19
C SER A 295 25.08 30.98 -65.50
N SER A 296 26.17 31.61 -65.06
CA SER A 296 27.21 30.95 -64.27
C SER A 296 26.73 30.70 -62.85
N LEU A 297 26.07 31.67 -62.21
CA LEU A 297 25.49 31.55 -60.87
C LEU A 297 24.53 30.36 -60.79
N VAL A 298 23.58 30.29 -61.72
CA VAL A 298 22.59 29.19 -61.77
C VAL A 298 23.28 27.84 -62.00
N ARG A 299 24.31 27.78 -62.84
CA ARG A 299 25.08 26.55 -63.10
C ARG A 299 25.85 26.07 -61.87
N HIS A 300 26.50 26.99 -61.15
CA HIS A 300 27.27 26.65 -59.96
C HIS A 300 26.38 26.27 -58.78
N LEU A 301 25.24 26.93 -58.64
CA LEU A 301 24.21 26.57 -57.67
C LEU A 301 23.65 25.17 -57.92
N ALA A 302 23.28 24.88 -59.17
CA ALA A 302 22.78 23.56 -59.57
C ALA A 302 23.83 22.47 -59.31
N ALA A 303 25.09 22.73 -59.67
CA ALA A 303 26.19 21.80 -59.42
C ALA A 303 26.53 21.61 -57.93
N ALA A 304 26.27 22.61 -57.08
CA ALA A 304 26.49 22.50 -55.64
C ALA A 304 25.44 21.62 -54.95
N ILE A 305 24.19 21.70 -55.44
CA ILE A 305 23.01 21.05 -54.86
C ILE A 305 22.69 19.70 -55.55
N GLY A 306 23.43 19.36 -56.60
CA GLY A 306 23.17 18.14 -57.39
C GLY A 306 21.93 18.24 -58.30
N ALA A 307 21.45 19.46 -58.57
CA ALA A 307 20.29 19.69 -59.43
C ALA A 307 20.67 19.66 -60.92
N SER A 308 19.79 19.12 -61.77
CA SER A 308 19.97 19.12 -63.22
C SER A 308 19.55 20.46 -63.84
N LEU A 309 20.46 21.10 -64.57
CA LEU A 309 20.17 22.35 -65.29
C LEU A 309 19.87 22.08 -66.78
N ARG A 310 18.61 22.26 -67.20
CA ARG A 310 18.25 22.24 -68.62
C ARG A 310 18.31 23.65 -69.20
N ARG A 311 19.35 23.93 -69.99
CA ARG A 311 19.48 25.22 -70.70
C ARG A 311 18.73 25.15 -72.03
N ARG A 312 17.74 26.03 -72.22
CA ARG A 312 17.20 26.34 -73.56
C ARG A 312 17.79 27.67 -74.05
N PRO A 313 18.59 27.69 -75.14
CA PRO A 313 19.10 28.94 -75.69
C PRO A 313 17.97 29.77 -76.32
N GLY A 314 17.90 31.06 -75.95
CA GLY A 314 16.89 31.98 -76.45
C GLY A 314 17.25 32.58 -77.81
N GLN A 315 16.89 31.88 -78.89
CA GLN A 315 16.54 32.49 -80.19
C GLN A 315 15.31 31.81 -80.80
N ALA A 316 14.40 31.33 -79.96
CA ALA A 316 13.06 30.97 -80.38
C ALA A 316 12.09 31.74 -79.49
N GLN A 317 11.23 32.53 -80.14
CA GLN A 317 10.12 33.25 -79.55
C GLN A 317 9.34 32.30 -78.62
N LEU A 318 9.40 32.55 -77.32
CA LEU A 318 8.65 31.81 -76.31
C LEU A 318 7.42 32.66 -75.96
N ASP A 319 6.24 32.29 -76.45
CA ASP A 319 4.99 32.85 -75.98
C ASP A 319 4.77 32.38 -74.53
N TRP A 320 4.88 33.29 -73.57
CA TRP A 320 4.59 33.03 -72.16
C TRP A 320 3.19 33.55 -71.80
N PRO A 321 2.36 32.80 -71.05
CA PRO A 321 1.09 33.30 -70.57
C PRO A 321 1.31 34.39 -69.52
N ARG A 322 0.77 35.59 -69.77
CA ARG A 322 0.92 36.77 -68.91
C ARG A 322 0.32 36.52 -67.52
N GLY A 323 1.18 36.20 -66.55
CA GLY A 323 0.85 36.14 -65.13
C GLY A 323 1.95 36.82 -64.31
N SER A 324 1.69 38.07 -63.92
CA SER A 324 2.32 38.83 -62.83
C SER A 324 3.81 38.58 -62.56
N SER A 325 4.68 39.26 -63.31
CA SER A 325 6.11 39.37 -63.02
C SER A 325 6.38 40.51 -62.02
N ARG A 326 7.12 40.22 -60.94
CA ARG A 326 7.78 41.23 -60.10
C ARG A 326 9.25 41.31 -60.47
N LEU A 327 9.71 42.50 -60.86
CA LEU A 327 11.11 42.81 -61.13
C LEU A 327 11.82 43.15 -59.83
N LEU A 328 12.88 42.42 -59.48
CA LEU A 328 13.80 42.79 -58.40
C LEU A 328 15.02 43.50 -59.02
N GLN A 329 15.22 44.77 -58.64
CA GLN A 329 16.46 45.49 -58.92
C GLN A 329 17.44 45.34 -57.73
N PRO A 330 18.76 45.24 -57.97
CA PRO A 330 19.73 45.22 -56.91
C PRO A 330 19.90 46.63 -56.31
N HIS A 331 19.48 46.82 -55.05
CA HIS A 331 19.75 48.05 -54.32
C HIS A 331 21.24 48.16 -53.95
N ARG A 332 21.89 49.24 -54.41
CA ARG A 332 23.13 49.76 -53.82
C ARG A 332 22.77 50.51 -52.53
N GLY A 333 23.21 49.96 -51.40
CA GLY A 333 23.55 50.64 -50.14
C GLY A 333 22.56 51.62 -49.49
N SER A 334 21.92 51.18 -48.39
CA SER A 334 21.99 51.82 -47.06
C SER A 334 21.06 51.10 -46.06
N LEU A 335 21.63 50.59 -44.97
CA LEU A 335 20.92 50.25 -43.72
C LEU A 335 20.36 51.53 -43.06
N PRO A 336 19.41 51.50 -42.11
CA PRO A 336 19.17 50.41 -41.14
C PRO A 336 17.69 50.03 -40.91
N PHE A 337 17.45 48.79 -40.51
CA PHE A 337 16.24 48.44 -39.78
C PHE A 337 16.53 47.32 -38.78
N ASP A 338 16.61 47.72 -37.52
CA ASP A 338 16.44 46.87 -36.34
C ASP A 338 15.35 47.58 -35.52
N PRO A 339 14.35 46.86 -35.00
CA PRO A 339 14.43 46.67 -33.56
C PRO A 339 13.86 45.34 -33.08
N LEU A 340 14.73 44.53 -32.48
CA LEU A 340 14.44 43.97 -31.16
C LEU A 340 14.72 45.04 -30.08
N SER A 341 13.68 45.56 -29.41
CA SER A 341 13.59 45.61 -27.93
C SER A 341 12.51 46.56 -27.37
N ARG A 342 11.90 46.11 -26.25
CA ARG A 342 11.05 46.80 -25.25
C ARG A 342 9.59 47.01 -25.65
N GLY A 343 8.58 46.72 -24.84
CA GLY A 343 8.51 46.26 -23.45
C GLY A 343 7.12 46.58 -22.87
N ALA A 344 6.70 45.78 -21.90
CA ALA A 344 5.75 46.11 -20.82
C ALA A 344 4.24 46.34 -21.14
N ALA A 345 3.47 45.32 -20.73
CA ALA A 345 2.47 45.39 -19.65
C ALA A 345 0.96 45.59 -19.97
N ARG A 346 0.18 44.74 -19.26
CA ARG A 346 -1.26 44.78 -18.91
C ARG A 346 -2.22 44.23 -19.98
N GLY A 347 -3.07 43.22 -19.73
CA GLY A 347 -3.28 42.38 -18.55
C GLY A 347 -4.54 41.51 -18.70
N ARG A 348 -4.50 40.31 -18.07
CA ARG A 348 -5.60 39.47 -17.52
C ARG A 348 -6.70 38.99 -18.49
N ALA A 349 -7.22 37.76 -18.44
CA ALA A 349 -7.02 36.60 -17.58
C ALA A 349 -7.67 35.37 -18.26
N ARG A 350 -7.15 34.15 -18.02
CA ARG A 350 -7.93 32.96 -17.59
C ARG A 350 -7.03 31.72 -17.48
N THR A 351 -6.79 31.32 -16.23
CA THR A 351 -6.85 29.94 -15.70
C THR A 351 -6.27 28.77 -16.52
N ARG A 352 -5.23 28.09 -16.00
CA ARG A 352 -5.33 26.78 -15.31
C ARG A 352 -3.96 26.15 -14.99
N ARG A 353 -3.86 25.73 -13.72
CA ARG A 353 -3.20 24.55 -13.12
C ARG A 353 -1.68 24.38 -13.20
N ALA A 354 -1.11 24.35 -12.00
CA ALA A 354 0.26 24.01 -11.64
C ALA A 354 0.59 22.52 -11.85
N PHE A 355 1.83 22.26 -12.28
CA PHE A 355 2.51 20.97 -12.18
C PHE A 355 3.51 21.01 -11.00
N PRO A 356 3.65 19.92 -10.22
CA PRO A 356 4.60 19.87 -9.10
C PRO A 356 6.03 19.54 -9.57
N PRO A 357 7.08 19.88 -8.78
CA PRO A 357 8.47 19.63 -9.14
C PRO A 357 8.90 18.17 -8.85
N LEU A 358 9.79 17.66 -9.69
CA LEU A 358 10.44 16.34 -9.55
C LEU A 358 11.47 16.33 -8.38
N PRO A 359 11.66 15.19 -7.70
CA PRO A 359 12.60 15.07 -6.58
C PRO A 359 14.06 15.00 -7.05
N ARG A 360 14.93 15.62 -6.26
CA ARG A 360 16.40 15.59 -6.41
C ARG A 360 16.94 14.20 -6.05
N ARG A 361 17.87 13.69 -6.87
CA ARG A 361 18.71 12.53 -6.56
C ARG A 361 19.79 12.94 -5.57
N ASP A 362 19.83 12.27 -4.43
CA ASP A 362 20.96 12.28 -3.50
C ASP A 362 22.09 11.40 -4.06
N GLU A 363 23.29 11.97 -4.19
CA GLU A 363 24.53 11.23 -4.37
C GLU A 363 25.24 11.05 -3.01
N PRO A 364 25.83 9.87 -2.73
CA PRO A 364 26.56 9.64 -1.50
C PRO A 364 28.00 10.16 -1.59
N ARG A 365 28.46 10.85 -0.54
CA ARG A 365 29.88 11.20 -0.36
C ARG A 365 30.69 9.96 0.08
N PRO A 366 31.93 9.77 -0.42
CA PRO A 366 32.83 8.76 0.08
C PRO A 366 33.50 9.20 1.39
N ARG A 367 33.99 8.19 2.13
CA ARG A 367 34.56 8.24 3.48
C ARG A 367 35.87 9.02 3.58
#